data_AF-A0A0K8WBE0-F1
#
_entry.id   AF-A0A0K8WBE0-F1
#
_cell.length_a   1.000
_cell.length_b   1.000
_cell.length_c   1.000
_cell.angle_alpha   90.00
_cell.angle_beta   90.00
_cell.angle_gamma   90.00
#
_symmetry.space_group_name_H-M   'P 1'
#
loop_
_entity.id
_entity.type
_entity.pdbx_description
1 polymer ?
#
loop_
_entity_poly.entity_id
_entity_poly.type
_entity_poly.pdbx_seq_one_letter_code
_entity_poly.pdbx_strand_id
1 'polypeptide(L)'
;LHKKHSPQRVQCAHHENASLLQKLHKRLHGNFQKSALRHNYFGSTAKSMANILVEIPQAEWIDLRDLYLVQKQLSSAYNTIQCLIDWKIQNEELEINIYSLNGDWRSDGTYVAIKKKPITYLFINTLSDNQERLLTALRMLKNKEPLLVFGYPERLTPTVKQFFIGRGAKEEEFEADGTAWYHIDKDKATQFAVE
;
A
#
# COMPACT_ATOMS: atom_id res chain seq x y z
N LEU A 1 24.81 23.52 24.33
CA LEU A 1 23.40 23.89 24.09
C LEU A 1 23.44 24.96 23.00
N HIS A 2 23.13 24.79 21.72
CA HIS A 2 22.18 23.96 20.99
C HIS A 2 22.82 23.46 19.68
N LYS A 3 22.69 22.17 19.36
CA LYS A 3 22.95 21.68 17.99
C LYS A 3 21.68 21.88 17.18
N LYS A 4 21.77 22.72 16.15
CA LYS A 4 20.75 22.85 15.09
C LYS A 4 20.64 21.50 14.38
N HIS A 5 19.51 20.81 14.53
CA HIS A 5 19.16 19.69 13.66
C HIS A 5 18.57 20.25 12.36
N SER A 6 19.31 20.09 11.27
CA SER A 6 18.76 20.26 9.92
C SER A 6 17.76 19.14 9.66
N PRO A 7 16.49 19.44 9.30
CA PRO A 7 15.57 18.40 8.87
C PRO A 7 15.99 17.91 7.49
N GLN A 8 16.28 16.61 7.38
CA GLN A 8 16.47 15.96 6.08
C GLN A 8 15.10 15.89 5.38
N ARG A 9 14.99 16.61 4.26
CA ARG A 9 13.88 16.55 3.31
C ARG A 9 13.78 15.16 2.68
N VAL A 10 12.57 14.63 2.56
CA VAL A 10 12.22 13.71 1.46
C VAL A 10 11.01 14.30 0.74
N GLN A 11 11.18 14.48 -0.58
CA GLN A 11 10.32 15.23 -1.49
C GLN A 11 9.10 14.43 -1.94
N CYS A 12 7.94 15.10 -2.01
CA CYS A 12 6.91 14.77 -3.00
C CYS A 12 7.56 14.74 -4.39
N ALA A 13 7.22 13.75 -5.21
CA ALA A 13 7.82 13.49 -6.51
C ALA A 13 7.63 14.65 -7.51
N HIS A 14 8.48 15.65 -7.41
CA HIS A 14 9.14 16.27 -8.54
C HIS A 14 10.65 16.13 -8.29
N HIS A 15 11.28 15.30 -9.14
CA HIS A 15 12.67 14.82 -9.11
C HIS A 15 12.99 13.62 -8.20
N GLU A 16 13.15 12.47 -8.86
CA GLU A 16 13.58 11.18 -8.33
C GLU A 16 15.03 11.23 -7.81
N ASN A 17 15.26 10.84 -6.56
CA ASN A 17 16.61 10.67 -6.02
C ASN A 17 17.04 9.20 -6.13
N ALA A 18 17.68 8.85 -7.25
CA ALA A 18 18.17 7.51 -7.59
C ALA A 18 19.12 6.88 -6.54
N SER A 19 19.75 7.70 -5.68
CA SER A 19 20.76 7.25 -4.70
C SER A 19 20.16 6.57 -3.45
N LEU A 20 18.96 6.98 -3.03
CA LEU A 20 18.23 6.35 -1.92
C LEU A 20 17.68 4.97 -2.33
N LEU A 21 17.20 4.87 -3.58
CA LEU A 21 16.73 3.62 -4.16
C LEU A 21 17.85 2.58 -4.29
N GLN A 22 19.06 2.99 -4.67
CA GLN A 22 20.22 2.08 -4.70
C GLN A 22 20.61 1.54 -3.31
N LYS A 23 20.45 2.34 -2.25
CA LYS A 23 20.75 1.91 -0.87
C LYS A 23 19.71 0.91 -0.35
N LEU A 24 18.43 1.14 -0.62
CA LEU A 24 17.35 0.18 -0.33
C LEU A 24 17.52 -1.13 -1.11
N HIS A 25 17.89 -1.06 -2.39
CA HIS A 25 18.15 -2.22 -3.23
C HIS A 25 19.31 -3.07 -2.71
N LYS A 26 20.44 -2.46 -2.32
CA LYS A 26 21.58 -3.19 -1.72
C LYS A 26 21.25 -3.87 -0.39
N ARG A 27 20.36 -3.30 0.43
CA ARG A 27 19.96 -3.87 1.72
C ARG A 27 19.06 -5.11 1.56
N LEU A 28 18.12 -5.08 0.63
CA LEU A 28 17.13 -6.16 0.45
C LEU A 28 17.69 -7.40 -0.26
N HIS A 29 18.74 -7.26 -1.08
CA HIS A 29 19.41 -8.40 -1.72
C HIS A 29 20.43 -9.12 -0.82
N GLY A 30 20.69 -8.63 0.39
CA GLY A 30 21.81 -9.10 1.22
C GLY A 30 21.60 -10.41 1.98
N ASN A 31 20.36 -10.85 2.24
CA ASN A 31 20.12 -12.01 3.11
C ASN A 31 18.86 -12.80 2.70
N PHE A 32 19.00 -13.73 1.76
CA PHE A 32 18.04 -14.82 1.57
C PHE A 32 18.79 -16.16 1.65
N GLN A 33 18.95 -16.69 2.87
CA GLN A 33 19.33 -18.08 3.06
C GLN A 33 18.07 -18.95 3.14
N LYS A 34 18.01 -19.94 2.25
CA LYS A 34 16.92 -20.92 2.15
C LYS A 34 16.94 -21.85 3.36
N SER A 35 15.83 -21.94 4.09
CA SER A 35 15.49 -23.13 4.85
C SER A 35 14.16 -23.69 4.36
N ALA A 36 14.19 -24.96 3.94
CA ALA A 36 13.02 -25.69 3.50
C ALA A 36 12.63 -26.65 4.63
N LEU A 37 11.43 -26.50 5.19
CA LEU A 37 10.82 -27.49 6.06
C LEU A 37 9.46 -27.87 5.48
N ARG A 38 9.39 -29.13 5.04
CA ARG A 38 8.14 -29.78 4.64
C ARG A 38 7.42 -30.23 5.91
N HIS A 39 6.17 -29.83 6.07
CA HIS A 39 5.24 -30.51 6.98
C HIS A 39 4.00 -30.92 6.18
N ASN A 40 3.78 -32.22 6.12
CA ASN A 40 2.53 -32.82 5.66
C ASN A 40 1.51 -32.71 6.78
N TYR A 41 0.31 -32.21 6.49
CA TYR A 41 -0.87 -32.44 7.33
C TYR A 41 -2.03 -32.95 6.48
N PHE A 42 -2.59 -34.06 6.96
CA PHE A 42 -3.74 -34.79 6.45
C PHE A 42 -5.02 -34.23 7.07
N GLY A 43 -6.08 -34.10 6.26
CA GLY A 43 -7.48 -34.24 6.68
C GLY A 43 -8.26 -32.99 7.10
N SER A 44 -9.15 -32.51 6.23
CA SER A 44 -10.61 -32.41 6.47
C SER A 44 -11.31 -31.73 5.29
N THR A 45 -12.29 -32.42 4.70
CA THR A 45 -13.05 -32.00 3.53
C THR A 45 -14.20 -31.06 3.91
N ALA A 46 -13.92 -29.76 3.88
CA ALA A 46 -14.77 -28.81 3.18
C ALA A 46 -13.89 -28.22 2.08
N LYS A 47 -14.35 -28.21 0.83
CA LYS A 47 -13.61 -27.53 -0.25
C LYS A 47 -13.73 -26.03 0.00
N SER A 48 -13.00 -25.50 1.00
CA SER A 48 -12.81 -24.06 1.12
C SER A 48 -12.12 -23.66 -0.17
N MET A 49 -12.80 -22.87 -1.00
CA MET A 49 -12.13 -22.20 -2.12
C MET A 49 -10.85 -21.59 -1.58
N ALA A 50 -9.71 -21.94 -2.17
CA ALA A 50 -8.45 -21.33 -1.80
C ALA A 50 -8.61 -19.81 -1.99
N ASN A 51 -8.17 -19.03 -1.01
CA ASN A 51 -8.18 -17.58 -1.11
C ASN A 51 -7.40 -17.13 -2.34
N ILE A 52 -7.92 -16.16 -3.09
CA ILE A 52 -7.29 -15.59 -4.27
C ILE A 52 -7.45 -14.08 -4.29
N LEU A 53 -6.51 -13.39 -4.95
CA LEU A 53 -6.70 -12.00 -5.33
C LEU A 53 -7.43 -11.98 -6.68
N VAL A 54 -8.55 -11.28 -6.71
CA VAL A 54 -9.34 -11.04 -7.92
C VAL A 54 -9.19 -9.57 -8.28
N GLU A 55 -8.81 -9.31 -9.53
CA GLU A 55 -8.70 -7.95 -10.05
C GLU A 55 -10.08 -7.27 -10.07
N ILE A 56 -10.13 -6.03 -9.57
CA ILE A 56 -11.28 -5.15 -9.69
C ILE A 56 -11.18 -4.46 -11.05
N PRO A 57 -12.16 -4.66 -11.97
CA PRO A 57 -12.14 -4.02 -13.28
C PRO A 57 -12.00 -2.50 -13.14
N GLN A 58 -11.23 -1.86 -14.05
CA GLN A 58 -11.01 -0.41 -14.00
C GLN A 58 -12.31 0.40 -14.02
N ALA A 59 -13.34 -0.09 -14.70
CA ALA A 59 -14.68 0.51 -14.72
C ALA A 59 -15.33 0.58 -13.32
N GLU A 60 -14.96 -0.31 -12.40
CA GLU A 60 -15.49 -0.35 -11.03
C GLU A 60 -14.62 0.43 -10.02
N TRP A 61 -13.51 1.04 -10.43
CA TRP A 61 -12.65 1.78 -9.50
C TRP A 61 -13.35 3.01 -8.91
N ILE A 62 -14.27 3.62 -9.67
CA ILE A 62 -15.12 4.72 -9.19
C ILE A 62 -16.04 4.22 -8.07
N ASP A 63 -16.67 3.07 -8.25
CA ASP A 63 -17.55 2.49 -7.23
C ASP A 63 -16.76 2.15 -5.95
N LEU A 64 -15.54 1.61 -6.08
CA LEU A 64 -14.65 1.36 -4.95
C LEU A 64 -14.25 2.66 -4.23
N ARG A 65 -13.87 3.70 -4.98
CA ARG A 65 -13.56 5.02 -4.43
C ARG A 65 -14.73 5.55 -3.63
N ASP A 66 -15.95 5.39 -4.14
CA ASP A 66 -17.14 6.02 -3.58
C ASP A 66 -17.58 5.38 -2.25
N LEU A 67 -17.19 4.14 -1.97
CA LEU A 67 -17.31 3.56 -0.61
C LEU A 67 -16.60 4.40 0.45
N TYR A 68 -15.54 5.12 0.07
CA TYR A 68 -14.73 5.96 0.96
C TYR A 68 -15.17 7.44 0.99
N LEU A 69 -16.30 7.82 0.39
CA LEU A 69 -16.77 9.23 0.34
C LEU A 69 -16.87 9.89 1.71
N VAL A 70 -17.28 9.14 2.74
CA VAL A 70 -17.37 9.65 4.13
C VAL A 70 -16.00 10.07 4.65
N GLN A 71 -14.94 9.46 4.14
CA GLN A 71 -13.55 9.70 4.51
C GLN A 71 -12.80 10.55 3.46
N LYS A 72 -13.50 11.25 2.55
CA LYS A 72 -12.87 12.01 1.45
C LYS A 72 -11.87 13.09 1.90
N GLN A 73 -12.06 13.63 3.10
CA GLN A 73 -11.16 14.62 3.69
C GLN A 73 -9.93 13.99 4.36
N LEU A 74 -9.91 12.67 4.48
CA LEU A 74 -8.74 11.91 4.92
C LEU A 74 -7.88 11.61 3.69
N SER A 75 -6.56 11.64 3.89
CA SER A 75 -5.59 11.39 2.82
C SER A 75 -5.54 9.94 2.32
N SER A 76 -6.29 9.02 2.93
CA SER A 76 -6.06 7.58 2.76
C SER A 76 -6.67 7.02 1.48
N ALA A 77 -7.84 6.38 1.54
CA ALA A 77 -8.35 5.58 0.43
C ALA A 77 -8.99 6.40 -0.70
N TYR A 78 -9.90 7.32 -0.40
CA TYR A 78 -10.64 8.07 -1.44
C TYR A 78 -9.68 8.79 -2.39
N ASN A 79 -8.78 9.61 -1.82
CA ASN A 79 -7.81 10.39 -2.59
C ASN A 79 -6.79 9.48 -3.30
N THR A 80 -6.35 8.40 -2.66
CA THR A 80 -5.45 7.43 -3.32
C THR A 80 -6.10 6.80 -4.54
N ILE A 81 -7.32 6.26 -4.42
CA ILE A 81 -8.01 5.63 -5.54
C ILE A 81 -8.26 6.65 -6.66
N GLN A 82 -8.66 7.89 -6.32
CA GLN A 82 -8.78 8.97 -7.29
C GLN A 82 -7.46 9.22 -8.04
N CYS A 83 -6.32 9.30 -7.34
CA CYS A 83 -5.02 9.47 -7.98
C CYS A 83 -4.67 8.29 -8.91
N LEU A 84 -4.99 7.05 -8.53
CA LEU A 84 -4.75 5.89 -9.38
C LEU A 84 -5.61 5.93 -10.66
N ILE A 85 -6.87 6.36 -10.54
CA ILE A 85 -7.76 6.60 -11.69
C ILE A 85 -7.16 7.67 -12.60
N ASP A 86 -6.77 8.82 -12.06
CA ASP A 86 -6.23 9.94 -12.82
C ASP A 86 -4.92 9.55 -13.54
N TRP A 87 -4.04 8.81 -12.87
CA TRP A 87 -2.80 8.30 -13.50
C TRP A 87 -3.10 7.34 -14.64
N LYS A 88 -4.08 6.44 -14.49
CA LYS A 88 -4.48 5.53 -15.57
C LYS A 88 -5.12 6.25 -16.75
N ILE A 89 -5.88 7.31 -16.52
CA ILE A 89 -6.43 8.16 -17.58
C ILE A 89 -5.30 8.89 -18.33
N GLN A 90 -4.30 9.39 -17.61
CA GLN A 90 -3.16 10.10 -18.20
C GLN A 90 -2.22 9.16 -18.96
N ASN A 91 -2.06 7.93 -18.50
CA ASN A 91 -1.22 6.91 -19.13
C ASN A 91 -1.79 5.51 -18.88
N GLU A 92 -2.49 4.98 -19.89
CA GLU A 92 -3.14 3.67 -19.85
C GLU A 92 -2.13 2.51 -19.70
N GLU A 93 -0.91 2.70 -20.22
CA GLU A 93 0.17 1.71 -20.17
C GLU A 93 0.81 1.56 -18.77
N LEU A 94 0.49 2.46 -17.82
CA LEU A 94 0.98 2.32 -16.44
C LEU A 94 0.52 0.98 -15.85
N GLU A 95 1.46 0.16 -15.40
CA GLU A 95 1.17 -1.13 -14.75
C GLU A 95 0.60 -0.92 -13.33
N ILE A 96 -0.67 -0.52 -13.25
CA ILE A 96 -1.46 -0.31 -12.04
C ILE A 96 -2.71 -1.19 -12.11
N ASN A 97 -2.93 -2.01 -11.09
CA ASN A 97 -4.14 -2.82 -10.93
C ASN A 97 -4.61 -2.78 -9.47
N ILE A 98 -5.92 -2.87 -9.25
CA ILE A 98 -6.52 -2.97 -7.91
C ILE A 98 -7.11 -4.37 -7.75
N TYR A 99 -6.87 -5.00 -6.60
CA TYR A 99 -7.33 -6.34 -6.30
C TYR A 99 -8.15 -6.38 -5.02
N SER A 100 -9.03 -7.37 -4.92
CA SER A 100 -9.80 -7.71 -3.73
C SER A 100 -9.60 -9.18 -3.36
N LEU A 101 -9.82 -9.52 -2.10
CA LEU A 101 -9.85 -10.92 -1.67
C LEU A 101 -11.13 -11.58 -2.19
N ASN A 102 -10.99 -12.65 -2.96
CA ASN A 102 -12.10 -13.46 -3.48
C ASN A 102 -13.17 -12.66 -4.25
N GLY A 103 -12.84 -11.47 -4.78
CA GLY A 103 -13.75 -10.63 -5.56
C GLY A 103 -14.68 -9.74 -4.75
N ASP A 104 -14.69 -9.87 -3.42
CA ASP A 104 -15.59 -9.08 -2.56
C ASP A 104 -14.84 -7.91 -1.91
N TRP A 105 -15.06 -6.74 -2.48
CA TRP A 105 -14.63 -5.44 -1.95
C TRP A 105 -15.82 -4.54 -1.59
N ARG A 106 -17.03 -4.87 -2.05
CA ARG A 106 -18.23 -4.06 -1.82
C ARG A 106 -18.71 -4.15 -0.38
N SER A 107 -18.43 -5.25 0.31
CA SER A 107 -18.83 -5.46 1.71
C SER A 107 -18.10 -4.55 2.69
N ASP A 108 -16.81 -4.30 2.48
CA ASP A 108 -15.97 -3.61 3.47
C ASP A 108 -14.88 -2.72 2.86
N GLY A 109 -14.92 -2.43 1.56
CA GLY A 109 -13.95 -1.58 0.87
C GLY A 109 -12.53 -2.15 0.80
N THR A 110 -12.27 -3.37 1.26
CA THR A 110 -10.90 -3.91 1.32
C THR A 110 -10.29 -4.04 -0.07
N TYR A 111 -9.15 -3.39 -0.27
CA TYR A 111 -8.41 -3.47 -1.53
C TYR A 111 -6.89 -3.53 -1.32
N VAL A 112 -6.22 -4.07 -2.34
CA VAL A 112 -4.76 -4.00 -2.53
C VAL A 112 -4.49 -3.51 -3.94
N ALA A 113 -3.98 -2.30 -4.08
CA ALA A 113 -3.55 -1.75 -5.36
C ALA A 113 -2.04 -1.90 -5.53
N ILE A 114 -1.60 -2.27 -6.74
CA ILE A 114 -0.20 -2.56 -7.06
C ILE A 114 0.22 -1.71 -8.25
N LYS A 115 1.30 -0.93 -8.09
CA LYS A 115 2.01 -0.27 -9.19
C LYS A 115 3.41 -0.88 -9.33
N LYS A 116 3.73 -1.57 -10.43
CA LYS A 116 4.91 -2.46 -10.50
C LYS A 116 6.28 -1.79 -10.72
N LYS A 117 6.34 -0.67 -11.44
CA LYS A 117 7.61 -0.07 -11.92
C LYS A 117 7.77 1.39 -11.48
N PRO A 118 9.02 1.87 -11.25
CA PRO A 118 10.29 1.12 -11.22
C PRO A 118 10.49 0.28 -9.93
N ILE A 119 9.72 0.57 -8.90
CA ILE A 119 9.60 -0.22 -7.66
C ILE A 119 8.14 -0.60 -7.49
N THR A 120 7.88 -1.77 -6.90
CA THR A 120 6.49 -2.18 -6.63
C THR A 120 5.95 -1.44 -5.42
N TYR A 121 5.02 -0.51 -5.67
CA TYR A 121 4.25 0.18 -4.65
C TYR A 121 2.95 -0.56 -4.36
N LEU A 122 2.65 -0.73 -3.09
CA LEU A 122 1.37 -1.22 -2.60
C LEU A 122 0.60 -0.07 -1.95
N PHE A 123 -0.65 0.09 -2.35
CA PHE A 123 -1.61 0.95 -1.67
C PHE A 123 -2.72 0.07 -1.12
N ILE A 124 -3.03 0.22 0.16
CA ILE A 124 -3.97 -0.66 0.84
C ILE A 124 -4.94 0.14 1.69
N ASN A 125 -6.17 -0.36 1.80
CA ASN A 125 -7.09 0.07 2.83
C ASN A 125 -8.21 -0.95 3.03
N THR A 126 -9.04 -0.68 4.04
CA THR A 126 -10.29 -1.40 4.34
C THR A 126 -11.20 -0.44 5.12
N LEU A 127 -12.52 -0.52 5.02
CA LEU A 127 -13.45 0.17 5.92
C LEU A 127 -13.73 -0.64 7.18
N SER A 128 -13.35 -1.92 7.21
CA SER A 128 -13.51 -2.78 8.37
C SER A 128 -12.56 -2.40 9.50
N ASP A 129 -13.04 -2.51 10.73
CA ASP A 129 -12.21 -2.47 11.95
C ASP A 129 -11.41 -3.77 12.09
N ASN A 130 -11.95 -4.89 11.63
CA ASN A 130 -11.25 -6.18 11.55
C ASN A 130 -10.40 -6.24 10.27
N GLN A 131 -9.08 -6.26 10.46
CA GLN A 131 -8.10 -6.19 9.37
C GLN A 131 -7.65 -7.58 8.87
N GLU A 132 -8.21 -8.69 9.38
CA GLU A 132 -7.80 -10.04 8.97
C GLU A 132 -8.03 -10.30 7.48
N ARG A 133 -9.10 -9.72 6.92
CA ARG A 133 -9.38 -9.81 5.48
C ARG A 133 -8.28 -9.15 4.66
N LEU A 134 -7.84 -7.95 5.07
CA LEU A 134 -6.73 -7.24 4.43
C LEU A 134 -5.41 -8.01 4.60
N LEU A 135 -5.11 -8.51 5.79
CA LEU A 135 -3.92 -9.32 6.03
C LEU A 135 -3.89 -10.58 5.16
N THR A 136 -5.04 -11.26 5.03
CA THR A 136 -5.21 -12.41 4.15
C THR A 136 -4.97 -12.03 2.69
N ALA A 137 -5.53 -10.91 2.23
CA ALA A 137 -5.29 -10.40 0.87
C ALA A 137 -3.80 -10.14 0.60
N LEU A 138 -3.11 -9.49 1.54
CA LEU A 138 -1.67 -9.23 1.46
C LEU A 138 -0.86 -10.54 1.38
N ARG A 139 -1.20 -11.54 2.19
CA ARG A 139 -0.53 -12.86 2.19
C ARG A 139 -0.67 -13.60 0.85
N MET A 140 -1.66 -13.27 0.03
CA MET A 140 -1.82 -13.85 -1.30
C MET A 140 -0.83 -13.31 -2.34
N LEU A 141 -0.14 -12.21 -2.06
CA LEU A 141 0.86 -11.65 -2.97
C LEU A 141 2.04 -12.63 -3.13
N LYS A 142 2.41 -12.97 -4.37
CA LYS A 142 3.52 -13.91 -4.66
C LYS A 142 4.81 -13.22 -5.13
N ASN A 143 4.90 -11.90 -4.93
CA ASN A 143 6.05 -11.11 -5.36
C ASN A 143 7.34 -11.59 -4.67
N LYS A 144 8.44 -11.54 -5.42
CA LYS A 144 9.80 -11.74 -4.92
C LYS A 144 10.56 -10.42 -4.80
N GLU A 145 10.12 -9.40 -5.53
CA GLU A 145 10.72 -8.07 -5.54
C GLU A 145 10.42 -7.30 -4.25
N PRO A 146 11.29 -6.34 -3.89
CA PRO A 146 11.01 -5.32 -2.89
C PRO A 146 9.63 -4.67 -3.03
N LEU A 147 8.91 -4.58 -1.92
CA LEU A 147 7.63 -3.88 -1.82
C LEU A 147 7.77 -2.66 -0.93
N LEU A 148 7.12 -1.57 -1.34
CA LEU A 148 6.89 -0.41 -0.49
C LEU A 148 5.38 -0.24 -0.30
N VAL A 149 4.91 -0.36 0.94
CA VAL A 149 3.52 -0.04 1.28
C VAL A 149 3.44 1.45 1.59
N PHE A 150 2.64 2.19 0.82
CA PHE A 150 2.61 3.64 0.85
C PHE A 150 1.23 4.19 1.20
N GLY A 151 1.19 5.34 1.89
CA GLY A 151 -0.03 6.13 2.08
C GLY A 151 -1.16 5.45 2.86
N TYR A 152 -0.87 4.44 3.66
CA TYR A 152 -1.89 3.76 4.47
C TYR A 152 -2.13 4.49 5.81
N PRO A 153 -3.36 4.47 6.35
CA PRO A 153 -3.65 5.09 7.63
C PRO A 153 -2.98 4.34 8.79
N GLU A 154 -2.53 5.06 9.82
CA GLU A 154 -1.75 4.54 10.95
C GLU A 154 -2.35 3.28 11.59
N ARG A 155 -3.68 3.17 11.66
CA ARG A 155 -4.38 1.99 12.19
C ARG A 155 -4.03 0.69 11.48
N LEU A 156 -3.54 0.73 10.24
CA LEU A 156 -3.13 -0.45 9.47
C LEU A 156 -1.67 -0.86 9.72
N THR A 157 -0.90 -0.09 10.49
CA THR A 157 0.51 -0.39 10.83
C THR A 157 0.68 -1.80 11.39
N PRO A 158 -0.15 -2.29 12.35
CA PRO A 158 -0.01 -3.65 12.86
C PRO A 158 -0.17 -4.71 11.76
N THR A 159 -1.13 -4.53 10.85
CA THR A 159 -1.35 -5.46 9.72
C THR A 159 -0.18 -5.45 8.74
N VAL A 160 0.37 -4.28 8.43
CA VAL A 160 1.55 -4.16 7.55
C VAL A 160 2.77 -4.83 8.19
N LYS A 161 3.02 -4.60 9.49
CA LYS A 161 4.08 -5.28 10.23
C LYS A 161 3.91 -6.80 10.19
N GLN A 162 2.72 -7.30 10.52
CA GLN A 162 2.43 -8.74 10.50
C GLN A 162 2.64 -9.35 9.11
N PHE A 163 2.26 -8.66 8.04
CA PHE A 163 2.46 -9.11 6.67
C PHE A 163 3.95 -9.35 6.36
N PHE A 164 4.81 -8.39 6.71
CA PHE A 164 6.24 -8.49 6.44
C PHE A 164 6.98 -9.42 7.41
N ILE A 165 6.59 -9.48 8.69
CA ILE A 165 7.10 -10.48 9.65
C ILE A 165 6.78 -11.89 9.15
N GLY A 166 5.57 -12.10 8.62
CA GLY A 166 5.18 -13.37 7.96
C GLY A 166 6.02 -13.72 6.74
N ARG A 167 6.81 -12.78 6.21
CA ARG A 167 7.78 -12.97 5.12
C ARG A 167 9.23 -13.05 5.60
N GLY A 168 9.47 -13.04 6.91
CA GLY A 168 10.79 -13.18 7.51
C GLY A 168 11.49 -11.87 7.87
N ALA A 169 10.82 -10.72 7.76
CA ALA A 169 11.34 -9.47 8.33
C ALA A 169 11.35 -9.54 9.85
N LYS A 170 12.28 -8.84 10.49
CA LYS A 170 12.33 -8.73 11.95
C LYS A 170 11.56 -7.50 12.42
N GLU A 171 11.06 -7.54 13.65
CA GLU A 171 10.27 -6.42 14.19
C GLU A 171 11.12 -5.15 14.33
N GLU A 172 12.41 -5.27 14.62
CA GLU A 172 13.33 -4.15 14.78
C GLU A 172 13.69 -3.47 13.46
N GLU A 173 13.36 -4.09 12.33
CA GLU A 173 13.57 -3.52 10.99
C GLU A 173 12.46 -2.53 10.59
N PHE A 174 11.38 -2.43 11.38
CA PHE A 174 10.30 -1.47 11.15
C PHE A 174 10.60 -0.13 11.79
N GLU A 175 10.98 0.83 10.96
CA GLU A 175 10.96 2.24 11.29
C GLU A 175 9.66 2.85 10.77
N ALA A 176 8.82 3.37 11.67
CA ALA A 176 7.63 4.10 11.28
C ALA A 176 8.02 5.53 10.86
N ASP A 177 7.96 5.79 9.56
CA ASP A 177 8.05 7.15 9.01
C ASP A 177 6.62 7.63 8.70
N GLY A 178 6.13 8.57 9.51
CA GLY A 178 4.77 9.08 9.43
C GLY A 178 4.72 10.40 8.68
N THR A 179 3.72 10.57 7.81
CA THR A 179 3.44 11.86 7.15
C THR A 179 2.13 12.44 7.67
N ALA A 180 2.19 13.68 8.17
CA ALA A 180 1.00 14.44 8.50
C ALA A 180 0.39 15.02 7.23
N TRP A 181 -0.87 14.69 6.96
CA TRP A 181 -1.61 15.23 5.83
C TRP A 181 -2.48 16.38 6.30
N TYR A 182 -2.26 17.55 5.70
CA TYR A 182 -3.06 18.74 5.95
C TYR A 182 -4.07 18.92 4.83
N HIS A 183 -5.30 19.28 5.19
CA HIS A 183 -6.35 19.66 4.25
C HIS A 183 -6.48 21.18 4.21
N ILE A 184 -6.65 21.73 3.02
CA ILE A 184 -7.02 23.13 2.82
C ILE A 184 -8.14 23.21 1.79
N ASP A 185 -9.15 24.03 2.09
CA ASP A 185 -10.25 24.26 1.16
C ASP A 185 -9.74 24.95 -0.10
N LYS A 186 -10.30 24.57 -1.25
CA LYS A 186 -9.90 25.11 -2.56
C LYS A 186 -9.92 26.64 -2.59
N ASP A 187 -10.97 27.26 -2.06
CA ASP A 187 -11.14 28.72 -2.05
C ASP A 187 -10.08 29.43 -1.19
N LYS A 188 -9.55 28.75 -0.17
CA LYS A 188 -8.43 29.24 0.64
C LYS A 188 -7.10 29.00 -0.08
N ALA A 189 -6.95 27.85 -0.74
CA ALA A 189 -5.76 27.52 -1.51
C ALA A 189 -5.51 28.50 -2.66
N THR A 190 -6.55 29.07 -3.27
CA THR A 190 -6.42 30.07 -4.33
C THR A 190 -6.00 31.46 -3.85
N GLN A 191 -5.93 31.69 -2.55
CA GLN A 191 -5.54 32.99 -1.98
C GLN A 191 -4.02 33.13 -1.76
N PHE A 192 -3.24 32.07 -1.96
CA PHE A 192 -1.79 32.14 -1.89
C PHE A 192 -1.23 32.85 -3.12
N ALA A 193 -0.53 33.96 -2.90
CA ALA A 193 0.25 34.61 -3.96
C ALA A 193 1.48 33.74 -4.28
N VAL A 194 1.77 33.58 -5.57
CA VAL A 194 3.03 33.00 -6.02
C VAL A 194 4.09 34.11 -5.95
N GLU A 195 5.10 33.94 -5.08
CA GLU A 195 6.28 34.81 -5.03
C GLU A 195 7.21 34.58 -6.21
#